data_AF-A0A6S6XS68-F1
#
_entry.id   AF-A0A6S6XS68-F1
#
_cell.length_a   1.000
_cell.length_b   1.000
_cell.length_c   1.000
_cell.angle_alpha   90.00
_cell.angle_beta   90.00
_cell.angle_gamma   90.00
#
_symmetry.space_group_name_H-M   'P 1'
#
loop_
_entity.id
_entity.type
_entity.pdbx_description
1 polymer ?
#
loop_
_entity_poly.entity_id
_entity_poly.type
_entity_poly.pdbx_seq_one_letter_code
_entity_poly.pdbx_strand_id
1 'polypeptide(L)'
;MPRKYTKIEELSEEVFRRKAAGETNREIGQSYGLSKEQIKGLVKRQNRKVSLISNGYLPRPKGRPRRQNPVDEETLRNNELIELRMKVELLQNFLSEAGRR
;
A
#
# COMPACT_ATOMS: atom_id res chain seq x y z
N MET A 1 -4.66 28.04 19.32
CA MET A 1 -4.37 28.13 17.87
C MET A 1 -4.73 26.79 17.22
N PRO A 2 -5.63 26.75 16.22
CA PRO A 2 -5.92 25.52 15.49
C PRO A 2 -4.68 25.03 14.73
N ARG A 3 -4.47 23.71 14.70
CA ARG A 3 -3.34 23.11 13.97
C ARG A 3 -3.59 23.25 12.46
N LYS A 4 -2.71 23.95 11.74
CA LYS A 4 -2.74 24.03 10.28
C LYS A 4 -2.34 22.67 9.68
N TYR A 5 -3.22 22.06 8.90
CA TYR A 5 -2.89 20.85 8.17
C TYR A 5 -1.94 21.17 7.02
N THR A 6 -0.93 20.33 6.83
CA THR A 6 -0.02 20.41 5.68
C THR A 6 0.31 19.00 5.23
N LYS A 7 0.15 18.73 3.94
CA LYS A 7 0.47 17.43 3.33
C LYS A 7 1.98 17.28 3.11
N ILE A 8 2.72 17.38 4.21
CA ILE A 8 4.19 17.44 4.25
C ILE A 8 4.87 16.19 3.71
N GLU A 9 4.14 15.09 3.56
CA GLU A 9 4.66 13.82 3.04
C GLU A 9 5.14 13.94 1.59
N GLU A 10 4.53 14.82 0.78
CA GLU A 10 4.94 15.06 -0.62
C GLU A 10 6.33 15.71 -0.71
N LEU A 11 6.77 16.39 0.36
CA LEU A 11 8.08 17.02 0.44
C LEU A 11 9.18 16.05 0.90
N SER A 12 8.88 14.77 1.13
CA SER A 12 9.85 13.87 1.74
C SER A 12 11.13 13.73 0.93
N GLU A 13 11.03 13.53 -0.37
CA GLU A 13 12.20 13.32 -1.23
C GLU A 13 13.12 14.53 -1.21
N GLU A 14 12.56 15.72 -1.40
CA GLU A 14 13.33 16.97 -1.43
C GLU A 14 13.92 17.30 -0.05
N VAL A 15 13.20 17.04 1.05
CA VAL A 15 13.72 17.21 2.41
C VAL A 15 14.95 16.31 2.64
N PHE A 16 14.90 15.04 2.21
CA PHE A 16 16.06 14.15 2.36
C PHE A 16 17.22 14.53 1.44
N ARG A 17 16.95 15.03 0.23
CA ARG A 17 17.98 15.58 -0.68
C ARG A 17 18.73 16.74 -0.03
N ARG A 18 18.00 17.71 0.54
CA ARG A 18 18.60 18.88 1.21
C ARG A 18 19.33 18.52 2.49
N LYS A 19 18.82 17.54 3.24
CA LYS A 19 19.55 17.00 4.39
C LYS A 19 20.86 16.31 4.00
N ALA A 20 20.89 15.63 2.85
CA ALA A 20 22.12 15.04 2.32
C ALA A 20 23.12 16.13 1.87
N ALA A 21 22.63 17.28 1.41
CA ALA A 21 23.44 18.47 1.14
C ALA A 21 23.95 19.20 2.42
N GLY A 22 23.56 18.74 3.61
CA GLY A 22 24.03 19.29 4.89
C GLY A 22 23.09 20.31 5.54
N GLU A 23 21.94 20.61 4.94
CA GLU A 23 21.01 21.60 5.49
C GLU A 23 20.32 21.14 6.79
N THR A 24 20.10 22.10 7.68
CA THR A 24 19.43 21.86 8.96
C THR A 24 17.91 21.80 8.78
N ASN A 25 17.23 21.11 9.69
CA ASN A 25 15.75 21.05 9.68
C ASN A 25 15.09 22.43 9.82
N ARG A 26 15.81 23.42 10.39
CA ARG A 26 15.30 24.78 10.55
C ARG A 26 15.33 25.55 9.23
N GLU A 27 16.44 25.48 8.49
CA GLU A 27 16.59 26.12 7.17
C GLU A 27 15.60 25.53 6.15
N ILE A 28 15.50 24.20 6.13
CA ILE A 28 14.52 23.49 5.29
C ILE A 28 13.11 23.94 5.67
N GLY A 29 12.77 23.97 6.96
CA GLY A 29 11.47 24.44 7.43
C GLY A 29 11.17 25.87 6.97
N GLN A 30 12.11 26.80 7.17
CA GLN A 30 11.96 28.20 6.78
C GLN A 30 11.67 28.37 5.29
N SER A 31 12.38 27.65 4.42
CA SER A 31 12.17 27.75 2.97
C SER A 31 10.77 27.31 2.50
N TYR A 32 10.13 26.37 3.21
CA TYR A 32 8.78 25.89 2.89
C TYR A 32 7.69 26.54 3.77
N GLY A 33 8.04 27.51 4.63
CA GLY A 33 7.11 28.10 5.59
C GLY A 33 6.60 27.11 6.65
N LEU A 34 7.41 26.09 6.96
CA LEU A 34 7.13 25.03 7.93
C LEU A 34 7.93 25.21 9.21
N SER A 35 7.40 24.70 10.33
CA SER A 35 8.13 24.68 11.59
C SER A 35 9.20 23.58 11.58
N LYS A 36 10.28 23.80 12.34
CA LYS A 36 11.33 22.79 12.59
C LYS A 36 10.72 21.46 13.08
N GLU A 37 9.70 21.52 13.93
CA GLU A 37 9.05 20.33 14.49
C GLU A 37 8.26 19.54 13.43
N GLN A 38 7.68 20.22 12.43
CA GLN A 38 7.03 19.54 11.31
C GLN A 38 8.05 18.74 10.47
N ILE A 39 9.20 19.34 10.15
CA ILE A 39 10.30 18.67 9.43
C ILE A 39 10.87 17.51 10.26
N LYS A 40 11.12 17.73 11.54
CA LYS A 40 11.59 16.68 12.47
C LYS A 40 10.60 15.50 12.52
N GLY A 41 9.30 15.80 12.57
CA GLY A 41 8.25 14.80 12.54
C GLY A 41 8.22 14.01 11.23
N LEU A 42 8.40 14.67 10.08
CA LEU A 42 8.51 14.02 8.76
C LEU A 42 9.67 13.03 8.73
N VAL A 43 10.88 13.48 9.10
CA VAL A 43 12.08 12.65 9.12
C VAL A 43 11.90 11.42 10.02
N LYS A 44 11.36 11.61 11.23
CA LYS A 44 11.10 10.51 12.17
C LYS A 44 10.16 9.46 11.57
N ARG A 45 9.10 9.89 10.87
CA ARG A 45 8.15 8.96 10.22
C ARG A 45 8.82 8.17 9.11
N GLN A 46 9.60 8.81 8.25
CA GLN A 46 10.26 8.13 7.13
C GLN A 46 11.34 7.16 7.62
N ASN A 47 12.18 7.56 8.59
CA ASN A 47 13.16 6.65 9.20
C ASN A 47 12.49 5.43 9.84
N ARG A 48 11.34 5.62 10.51
CA ARG A 48 10.56 4.51 11.05
C ARG A 48 10.04 3.58 9.96
N LYS A 49 9.57 4.09 8.82
CA LYS A 49 9.15 3.23 7.69
C LYS A 49 10.31 2.40 7.16
N VAL A 50 11.46 3.03 6.94
CA VAL A 50 12.68 2.35 6.46
C VAL A 50 13.10 1.25 7.45
N SER A 51 13.12 1.56 8.75
CA SER A 51 13.44 0.57 9.79
C SER A 51 12.46 -0.59 9.83
N LEU A 52 11.15 -0.34 9.68
CA LEU A 52 10.16 -1.41 9.62
C LEU A 52 10.39 -2.32 8.41
N ILE A 53 10.60 -1.74 7.22
CA ILE A 53 10.87 -2.49 5.99
C ILE A 53 12.16 -3.30 6.13
N SER A 54 13.22 -2.71 6.71
CA SER A 54 14.47 -3.42 6.99
C SER A 54 14.29 -4.61 7.94
N ASN A 55 13.32 -4.53 8.86
CA ASN A 55 12.99 -5.63 9.79
C ASN A 55 12.04 -6.66 9.16
N GLY A 56 11.80 -6.62 7.84
CA GLY A 56 10.94 -7.56 7.13
C GLY A 56 9.44 -7.23 7.18
N TYR A 57 9.05 -6.05 7.65
CA TYR A 57 7.64 -5.64 7.61
C TYR A 57 7.20 -5.29 6.19
N LEU A 58 6.14 -5.95 5.72
CA LEU A 58 5.49 -5.63 4.44
C LEU A 58 4.41 -4.54 4.63
N PRO A 59 4.54 -3.35 4.00
CA PRO A 59 3.55 -2.30 4.09
C PRO A 59 2.17 -2.76 3.60
N ARG A 60 1.15 -2.62 4.46
CA ARG A 60 -0.23 -2.93 4.11
C ARG A 60 -0.96 -1.67 3.58
N PRO A 61 -1.94 -1.83 2.67
CA PRO A 61 -2.79 -0.73 2.25
C PRO A 61 -3.51 -0.11 3.46
N LYS A 62 -3.72 1.21 3.41
CA LYS A 62 -4.44 1.93 4.47
C LYS A 62 -5.90 1.46 4.54
N GLY A 63 -6.43 1.38 5.76
CA GLY A 63 -7.83 1.04 6.02
C GLY A 63 -8.01 -0.35 6.60
N ARG A 64 -9.25 -0.84 6.57
CA ARG A 64 -9.59 -2.19 7.04
C ARG A 64 -8.83 -3.23 6.19
N PRO A 65 -8.23 -4.26 6.81
CA PRO A 65 -7.73 -5.40 6.05
C PRO A 65 -8.81 -5.89 5.09
N ARG A 66 -8.46 -6.11 3.83
CA ARG A 66 -9.37 -6.77 2.90
C ARG A 66 -9.74 -8.12 3.52
N ARG A 67 -10.98 -8.58 3.31
CA ARG A 67 -11.29 -10.02 3.50
C ARG A 67 -10.23 -10.79 2.71
N GLN A 68 -9.75 -11.91 3.24
CA GLN A 68 -8.68 -12.71 2.62
C GLN A 68 -8.99 -12.96 1.15
N ASN A 69 -8.49 -12.10 0.27
CA ASN A 69 -8.26 -12.42 -1.12
C ASN A 69 -7.03 -13.27 -1.08
N PRO A 70 -7.05 -14.43 -1.73
CA PRO A 70 -6.22 -15.45 -1.20
C PRO A 70 -4.87 -15.25 -1.91
N VAL A 71 -3.89 -14.85 -1.09
CA VAL A 71 -2.54 -14.44 -1.54
C VAL A 71 -1.78 -15.67 -2.04
N ASP A 72 -2.26 -16.86 -1.69
CA ASP A 72 -1.66 -18.14 -2.02
C ASP A 72 -2.06 -18.55 -3.45
N GLU A 73 -1.09 -18.90 -4.29
CA GLU A 73 -1.39 -19.34 -5.66
C GLU A 73 -2.34 -20.56 -5.66
N GLU A 74 -2.24 -21.41 -4.64
CA GLU A 74 -3.10 -22.58 -4.43
C GLU A 74 -4.58 -22.21 -4.31
N THR A 75 -4.87 -21.13 -3.60
CA THR A 75 -6.26 -20.70 -3.38
C THR A 75 -6.88 -20.07 -4.62
N LEU A 76 -6.08 -19.36 -5.44
CA LEU A 76 -6.52 -18.88 -6.76
C LEU A 76 -6.81 -20.06 -7.69
N ARG A 77 -5.92 -21.06 -7.69
CA ARG A 77 -6.08 -22.28 -8.47
C ARG A 77 -7.33 -23.06 -8.08
N ASN A 78 -7.62 -23.17 -6.79
CA ASN A 78 -8.81 -23.86 -6.29
C ASN A 78 -10.10 -23.14 -6.70
N ASN A 79 -10.13 -21.80 -6.62
CA ASN A 79 -11.28 -21.03 -7.09
C ASN A 79 -11.51 -21.20 -8.59
N GLU A 80 -10.45 -21.14 -9.40
CA GLU A 80 -10.51 -21.37 -10.84
C GLU A 80 -11.03 -22.78 -11.16
N LEU A 81 -10.57 -23.80 -10.41
CA LEU A 81 -11.02 -25.18 -10.56
C LEU A 81 -12.52 -25.31 -10.27
N ILE A 82 -13.02 -24.66 -9.21
CA ILE A 82 -14.46 -24.63 -8.87
C ILE A 82 -15.27 -24.01 -10.01
N GLU A 83 -14.85 -22.84 -10.51
CA GLU A 83 -15.54 -22.17 -11.63
C GLU A 83 -15.57 -23.02 -12.90
N LEU A 84 -14.45 -23.70 -13.22
CA LEU A 84 -14.37 -24.58 -14.38
C LEU A 84 -15.28 -25.79 -14.22
N ARG A 85 -15.33 -26.42 -13.04
CA ARG A 85 -16.25 -27.55 -12.78
C ARG A 85 -17.70 -27.12 -12.96
N MET A 86 -18.08 -25.97 -12.41
CA MET A 86 -19.44 -25.43 -12.57
C MET A 86 -19.78 -25.16 -14.04
N LYS A 87 -18.86 -24.59 -14.81
CA LYS A 87 -19.07 -24.34 -16.26
C LYS A 87 -19.23 -25.65 -17.04
N VAL A 88 -18.39 -26.65 -16.76
CA VAL A 88 -18.48 -27.95 -17.41
C VAL A 88 -19.80 -28.65 -17.06
N GLU A 89 -20.20 -28.63 -15.80
CA GLU A 89 -21.47 -29.20 -15.34
C GLU A 89 -22.66 -28.52 -16.03
N LEU A 90 -22.67 -27.19 -16.11
CA LEU A 90 -23.69 -26.43 -16.83
C LEU A 90 -23.77 -26.84 -18.32
N LEU A 91 -22.63 -26.99 -18.98
CA LEU A 91 -22.57 -27.41 -20.39
C LEU A 91 -23.05 -28.85 -20.59
N GLN A 92 -22.68 -29.76 -19.70
CA GLN A 92 -23.15 -31.15 -19.74
C GLN A 92 -24.67 -31.23 -19.58
N ASN A 93 -25.23 -30.46 -18.66
CA ASN A 93 -26.68 -30.37 -18.47
C ASN A 93 -27.36 -29.82 -19.74
N PHE A 94 -26.82 -28.75 -20.32
CA PHE A 94 -27.34 -28.18 -21.56
C PHE A 94 -27.33 -29.18 -22.73
N LEU A 95 -26.22 -29.90 -22.92
CA LEU A 95 -26.09 -30.90 -23.99
C LEU A 95 -27.04 -32.08 -23.79
N SER A 96 -27.21 -32.54 -22.54
CA SER A 96 -28.15 -33.60 -22.17
C SER A 96 -29.60 -33.22 -22.51
N GLU A 97 -30.03 -32.00 -22.18
CA GLU A 97 -31.34 -31.46 -22.54
C GLU A 97 -31.53 -31.32 -24.06
N ALA A 98 -30.47 -30.95 -24.78
CA ALA A 98 -30.48 -30.86 -26.24
C ALA A 98 -30.44 -32.23 -26.95
N GLY A 99 -30.45 -33.35 -26.20
CA GLY A 99 -30.39 -34.71 -26.74
C GLY A 99 -29.05 -35.06 -27.38
N ARG A 100 -28.01 -34.27 -27.15
CA ARG A 100 -26.64 -34.49 -27.64
C ARG A 100 -25.83 -35.04 -26.48
N ARG A 101 -25.70 -36.36 -26.40
CA ARG A 101 -24.81 -37.03 -25.44
C ARG A 101 -23.42 -37.23 -26.03
#